data_AF-A0A395J474-F1
#
_entry.id   AF-A0A395J474-F1
#
_cell.length_a   1.000
_cell.length_b   1.000
_cell.length_c   1.000
_cell.angle_alpha   90.00
_cell.angle_beta   90.00
_cell.angle_gamma   90.00
#
_symmetry.space_group_name_H-M   'P 1'
#
loop_
_entity.id
_entity.type
_entity.pdbx_description
1 polymer ?
#
loop_
_entity_poly.entity_id
_entity_poly.type
_entity_poly.pdbx_seq_one_letter_code
_entity_poly.pdbx_strand_id
1 'polypeptide(L)'
;MHILAKTVVKMEPKIVPIVQTPPPVEKPKDVKGKDVATEESEEKSHIQYIARPPEWTIVNTEDAEYSDSDSMYSYDSGDESESEGGVEVEHEPETSAHNPERGTALSFPFIELYGIELLEITTLNMTVKCSRCREMTEIKGLKTGLSKTETCRKCATALMICYRRDLVHAHNVRAGFLDLEGCVVGDMLPSSFTPTCSTCSTIYPAPGIVSIRGETTTNVCRECHSKFTFSIPTIKFLQISSSATPHNLLLEKRKKPSALFQERLSPKMVSVDIMEKVIAGFALAVVRKCMHVISVMMKKKNMLMNGLKE
;
A
#
# COMPACT_ATOMS: atom_id res chain seq x y z
N MET A 1 -8.66 31.07 53.32
CA MET A 1 -10.11 30.78 53.38
C MET A 1 -10.52 30.20 52.03
N HIS A 2 -10.32 28.91 51.82
CA HIS A 2 -10.71 28.23 50.57
C HIS A 2 -11.86 27.28 50.89
N ILE A 3 -13.02 27.56 50.31
CA ILE A 3 -14.28 26.85 50.55
C ILE A 3 -14.35 25.71 49.53
N LEU A 4 -14.19 24.47 50.00
CA LEU A 4 -14.39 23.26 49.20
C LEU A 4 -15.88 22.91 49.16
N ALA A 5 -16.53 23.13 48.01
CA ALA A 5 -17.89 22.67 47.77
C ALA A 5 -17.91 21.14 47.60
N LYS A 6 -18.52 20.42 48.55
CA LYS A 6 -18.89 19.01 48.43
C LYS A 6 -20.19 18.90 47.63
N THR A 7 -20.10 18.48 46.37
CA THR A 7 -21.28 18.01 45.62
C THR A 7 -21.41 16.50 45.79
N VAL A 8 -22.57 16.10 46.30
CA VAL A 8 -22.96 14.69 46.50
C VAL A 8 -23.44 14.14 45.16
N VAL A 9 -22.78 13.10 44.67
CA VAL A 9 -23.19 12.37 43.46
C VAL A 9 -24.44 11.54 43.80
N LYS A 10 -25.57 11.90 43.20
CA LYS A 10 -26.82 11.14 43.23
C LYS A 10 -26.65 9.91 42.34
N MET A 11 -26.67 8.72 42.95
CA MET A 11 -26.63 7.44 42.23
C MET A 11 -28.03 7.11 41.71
N GLU A 12 -28.17 6.94 40.40
CA GLU A 12 -29.39 6.39 39.79
C GLU A 12 -29.38 4.85 39.87
N PRO A 13 -30.54 4.21 40.12
CA PRO A 13 -30.60 2.77 40.35
C PRO A 13 -30.44 1.96 39.05
N LYS A 14 -29.57 0.96 39.17
CA LYS A 14 -29.25 -0.07 38.18
C LYS A 14 -30.50 -0.89 37.81
N ILE A 15 -30.93 -0.81 36.56
CA ILE A 15 -31.97 -1.66 35.99
C ILE A 15 -31.40 -3.07 35.81
N VAL A 16 -32.04 -4.06 36.44
CA VAL A 16 -31.70 -5.47 36.36
C VAL A 16 -32.38 -6.08 35.12
N PRO A 17 -31.68 -6.84 34.26
CA PRO A 17 -32.30 -7.44 33.08
C PRO A 17 -33.22 -8.61 33.49
N ILE A 18 -34.44 -8.58 32.96
CA ILE A 18 -35.45 -9.64 33.10
C ILE A 18 -35.01 -10.85 32.26
N VAL A 19 -34.83 -11.98 32.93
CA VAL A 19 -34.58 -13.30 32.35
C VAL A 19 -35.87 -13.80 31.70
N GLN A 20 -35.88 -13.95 30.38
CA GLN A 20 -36.94 -14.67 29.67
C GLN A 20 -36.53 -16.13 29.51
N THR A 21 -37.34 -17.03 30.06
CA THR A 21 -37.28 -18.49 29.85
C THR A 21 -37.75 -18.84 28.43
N PRO A 22 -37.09 -19.76 27.71
CA PRO A 22 -37.55 -20.23 26.41
C PRO A 22 -38.79 -21.12 26.53
N PRO A 23 -39.70 -21.13 25.53
CA PRO A 23 -40.91 -21.95 25.54
C PRO A 23 -40.60 -23.45 25.35
N PRO A 24 -41.51 -24.35 25.78
CA PRO A 24 -41.28 -25.80 25.77
C PRO A 24 -41.30 -26.40 24.36
N VAL A 25 -40.38 -27.32 24.11
CA VAL A 25 -40.30 -28.16 22.91
C VAL A 25 -41.45 -29.16 22.90
N GLU A 26 -42.31 -29.08 21.88
CA GLU A 26 -43.33 -30.09 21.58
C GLU A 26 -42.75 -31.23 20.75
N LYS A 27 -43.16 -32.47 21.08
CA LYS A 27 -42.75 -33.72 20.45
C LYS A 27 -43.45 -33.89 19.09
N PRO A 28 -42.78 -34.39 18.04
CA PRO A 28 -43.45 -34.73 16.79
C PRO A 28 -44.28 -36.02 16.95
N LYS A 29 -45.53 -35.96 16.51
CA LYS A 29 -46.42 -37.12 16.37
C LYS A 29 -46.27 -37.71 14.96
N ASP A 30 -46.15 -39.03 14.93
CA ASP A 30 -46.27 -39.90 13.77
C ASP A 30 -47.48 -39.58 12.87
N VAL A 31 -47.24 -39.49 11.56
CA VAL A 31 -48.25 -39.83 10.55
C VAL A 31 -47.61 -40.75 9.53
N LYS A 32 -48.12 -41.98 9.53
CA LYS A 32 -47.77 -43.09 8.64
C LYS A 32 -48.54 -42.96 7.32
N GLY A 33 -47.79 -42.97 6.22
CA GLY A 33 -48.09 -43.74 5.01
C GLY A 33 -49.04 -43.15 3.96
N LYS A 34 -48.47 -42.69 2.85
CA LYS A 34 -48.95 -43.11 1.52
C LYS A 34 -47.77 -43.21 0.54
N ASP A 35 -47.57 -44.42 0.04
CA ASP A 35 -46.53 -44.91 -0.86
C ASP A 35 -46.39 -44.11 -2.17
N VAL A 36 -45.14 -43.83 -2.58
CA VAL A 36 -44.69 -43.95 -3.98
C VAL A 36 -43.23 -44.42 -3.99
N ALA A 37 -42.96 -45.37 -4.87
CA ALA A 37 -41.86 -46.31 -4.92
C ALA A 37 -40.44 -45.73 -5.06
N THR A 38 -39.51 -46.47 -4.49
CA THR A 38 -38.07 -46.51 -4.77
C THR A 38 -37.82 -47.05 -6.18
N GLU A 39 -37.09 -46.31 -7.00
CA GLU A 39 -36.24 -46.89 -8.04
C GLU A 39 -34.82 -46.35 -7.88
N GLU A 40 -33.91 -47.27 -7.61
CA GLU A 40 -32.46 -47.07 -7.63
C GLU A 40 -32.01 -46.78 -9.06
N SER A 41 -31.21 -45.72 -9.26
CA SER A 41 -30.43 -45.53 -10.47
C SER A 41 -29.33 -44.49 -10.19
N GLU A 42 -28.15 -45.04 -9.91
CA GLU A 42 -26.80 -44.57 -10.27
C GLU A 42 -26.45 -43.09 -10.05
N GLU A 43 -25.64 -42.87 -9.00
CA GLU A 43 -24.47 -41.99 -8.98
C GLU A 43 -24.52 -40.71 -9.86
N LYS A 44 -25.38 -39.76 -9.49
CA LYS A 44 -25.40 -38.41 -10.07
C LYS A 44 -24.23 -37.57 -9.54
N SER A 45 -23.22 -37.41 -10.37
CA SER A 45 -22.07 -36.52 -10.18
C SER A 45 -22.52 -35.06 -9.99
N HIS A 46 -22.04 -34.42 -8.93
CA HIS A 46 -22.24 -32.99 -8.59
C HIS A 46 -21.43 -32.05 -9.53
N ILE A 47 -21.25 -32.43 -10.79
CA ILE A 47 -20.44 -31.69 -11.76
C ILE A 47 -21.39 -31.25 -12.87
N GLN A 48 -21.79 -29.98 -12.84
CA GLN A 48 -22.51 -29.36 -13.94
C GLN A 48 -21.50 -28.87 -14.98
N TYR A 49 -21.50 -29.52 -16.15
CA TYR A 49 -20.66 -29.14 -17.28
C TYR A 49 -21.26 -27.90 -17.97
N ILE A 50 -20.66 -26.73 -17.76
CA ILE A 50 -21.04 -25.52 -18.50
C ILE A 50 -20.39 -25.61 -19.88
N ALA A 51 -21.21 -25.62 -20.94
CA ALA A 51 -20.70 -25.59 -22.30
C ALA A 51 -19.91 -24.29 -22.54
N ARG A 52 -18.70 -24.45 -23.07
CA ARG A 52 -17.83 -23.33 -23.46
C ARG A 52 -18.53 -22.53 -24.58
N PRO A 53 -18.73 -21.21 -24.43
CA PRO A 53 -19.31 -20.37 -25.46
C PRO A 53 -18.51 -20.45 -26.78
N PRO A 54 -19.20 -20.38 -27.94
CA PRO A 54 -18.58 -20.53 -29.27
C PRO A 54 -17.54 -19.45 -29.62
N GLU A 55 -17.39 -18.40 -28.80
CA GLU A 55 -16.33 -17.40 -28.96
C GLU A 55 -14.93 -17.86 -28.49
N TRP A 56 -14.82 -19.02 -27.82
CA TRP A 56 -13.53 -19.59 -27.37
C TRP A 56 -12.94 -20.66 -28.30
N THR A 57 -13.53 -20.90 -29.47
CA THR A 57 -12.89 -21.66 -30.55
C THR A 57 -12.20 -20.69 -31.51
N ILE A 58 -11.03 -20.21 -31.12
CA ILE A 58 -10.10 -19.59 -32.08
C ILE A 58 -9.52 -20.75 -32.90
N VAL A 59 -10.11 -20.98 -34.07
CA VAL A 59 -9.60 -21.91 -35.07
C VAL A 59 -8.38 -21.27 -35.71
N ASN A 60 -7.19 -21.77 -35.36
CA ASN A 60 -6.02 -21.73 -36.25
C ASN A 60 -5.88 -23.11 -36.87
N THR A 61 -6.24 -23.25 -38.14
CA THR A 61 -5.68 -24.23 -39.07
C THR A 61 -5.93 -23.65 -40.46
N GLU A 62 -4.84 -23.11 -41.02
CA GLU A 62 -4.45 -23.19 -42.42
C GLU A 62 -5.43 -23.86 -43.41
N ASP A 63 -5.57 -23.23 -44.58
CA ASP A 63 -6.04 -23.80 -45.88
C ASP A 63 -7.53 -23.65 -46.25
N ALA A 64 -7.94 -22.45 -46.72
CA ALA A 64 -9.01 -22.28 -47.72
C ALA A 64 -8.94 -20.90 -48.40
N GLU A 65 -8.03 -20.80 -49.37
CA GLU A 65 -8.22 -20.24 -50.72
C GLU A 65 -9.19 -19.06 -50.97
N TYR A 66 -8.58 -17.91 -51.33
CA TYR A 66 -8.94 -17.00 -52.43
C TYR A 66 -10.39 -16.48 -52.59
N SER A 67 -10.60 -15.20 -52.25
CA SER A 67 -11.28 -14.27 -53.16
C SER A 67 -10.73 -12.86 -52.99
N ASP A 68 -10.09 -12.41 -54.06
CA ASP A 68 -9.47 -11.13 -54.34
C ASP A 68 -10.51 -9.99 -54.41
N SER A 69 -10.20 -8.85 -53.79
CA SER A 69 -10.81 -7.57 -54.18
C SER A 69 -9.84 -6.45 -53.82
N ASP A 70 -9.27 -5.90 -54.87
CA ASP A 70 -8.25 -4.87 -54.93
C ASP A 70 -8.62 -3.55 -54.22
N SER A 71 -7.69 -3.00 -53.44
CA SER A 71 -7.49 -1.54 -53.43
C SER A 71 -6.01 -1.22 -53.28
N MET A 72 -5.40 -1.00 -54.43
CA MET A 72 -4.03 -0.57 -54.67
C MET A 72 -3.83 0.89 -54.23
N TYR A 73 -3.08 1.11 -53.14
CA TYR A 73 -2.41 2.40 -52.88
C TYR A 73 -1.02 2.16 -52.32
N SER A 74 -0.06 1.99 -53.22
CA SER A 74 1.36 2.22 -52.95
C SER A 74 1.59 3.73 -52.93
N TYR A 75 1.99 4.29 -51.79
CA TYR A 75 2.65 5.60 -51.78
C TYR A 75 3.98 5.52 -51.05
N ASP A 76 4.90 6.19 -51.71
CA ASP A 76 6.35 6.11 -51.73
C ASP A 76 6.99 6.80 -50.51
N SER A 77 8.18 6.33 -50.14
CA SER A 77 9.00 6.94 -49.09
C SER A 77 9.44 8.33 -49.52
N GLY A 78 8.94 9.35 -48.80
CA GLY A 78 9.31 10.75 -48.97
C GLY A 78 9.85 11.33 -47.66
N ASP A 79 11.09 11.77 -47.76
CA ASP A 79 12.01 12.30 -46.76
C ASP A 79 11.65 13.70 -46.22
N GLU A 80 12.17 14.01 -45.03
CA GLU A 80 12.28 15.30 -44.30
C GLU A 80 11.05 16.23 -44.14
N SER A 81 10.62 16.41 -42.88
CA SER A 81 10.49 17.77 -42.31
C SER A 81 10.31 17.77 -40.79
N GLU A 82 11.20 18.54 -40.16
CA GLU A 82 11.12 19.15 -38.85
C GLU A 82 9.76 19.81 -38.54
N SER A 83 9.10 19.39 -37.46
CA SER A 83 8.26 20.23 -36.56
C SER A 83 7.19 19.41 -35.83
N GLU A 84 7.47 19.00 -34.59
CA GLU A 84 6.45 18.90 -33.53
C GLU A 84 7.20 18.78 -32.18
N GLY A 85 7.04 19.64 -31.18
CA GLY A 85 5.73 20.08 -30.69
C GLY A 85 5.07 19.03 -29.79
N GLY A 86 5.80 17.99 -29.36
CA GLY A 86 5.32 17.00 -28.39
C GLY A 86 5.31 17.57 -26.97
N VAL A 87 4.13 17.73 -26.39
CA VAL A 87 3.95 17.90 -24.95
C VAL A 87 4.45 16.62 -24.27
N GLU A 88 5.51 16.76 -23.47
CA GLU A 88 6.01 15.74 -22.56
C GLU A 88 4.90 15.42 -21.56
N VAL A 89 4.09 14.40 -21.86
CA VAL A 89 3.33 13.71 -20.84
C VAL A 89 4.35 12.88 -20.08
N GLU A 90 4.73 13.36 -18.89
CA GLU A 90 5.41 12.54 -17.88
C GLU A 90 4.51 11.32 -17.61
N HIS A 91 4.74 10.24 -18.36
CA HIS A 91 4.27 8.93 -17.99
C HIS A 91 5.08 8.56 -16.74
N GLU A 92 4.52 8.85 -15.56
CA GLU A 92 4.88 8.08 -14.37
C GLU A 92 4.79 6.61 -14.79
N PRO A 93 5.80 5.77 -14.54
CA PRO A 93 5.70 4.37 -14.86
C PRO A 93 4.61 3.78 -13.96
N GLU A 94 3.39 3.72 -14.49
CA GLU A 94 2.33 2.82 -14.08
C GLU A 94 2.80 1.40 -14.33
N THR A 95 3.80 1.00 -13.55
CA THR A 95 4.13 -0.40 -13.39
C THR A 95 2.96 -0.98 -12.62
N SER A 96 2.01 -1.52 -13.38
CA SER A 96 1.12 -2.61 -13.00
C SER A 96 1.92 -3.88 -12.65
N ALA A 97 3.03 -3.71 -11.93
CA ALA A 97 3.74 -4.75 -11.26
C ALA A 97 2.95 -5.02 -9.98
N HIS A 98 2.18 -6.10 -10.00
CA HIS A 98 1.62 -6.76 -8.83
C HIS A 98 2.58 -6.57 -7.64
N ASN A 99 2.18 -5.76 -6.66
CA ASN A 99 3.02 -5.36 -5.52
C ASN A 99 3.60 -6.65 -4.91
N PRO A 100 4.93 -6.91 -5.04
CA PRO A 100 5.47 -8.20 -4.65
C PRO A 100 5.23 -8.37 -3.16
N GLU A 101 4.62 -9.49 -2.78
CA GLU A 101 4.22 -9.78 -1.39
C GLU A 101 5.46 -10.07 -0.53
N ARG A 102 6.26 -9.04 -0.28
CA ARG A 102 7.53 -9.09 0.44
C ARG A 102 7.46 -8.20 1.68
N GLY A 103 8.30 -8.51 2.67
CA GLY A 103 8.40 -7.74 3.90
C GLY A 103 7.27 -8.04 4.87
N THR A 104 6.68 -6.99 5.45
CA THR A 104 5.60 -7.09 6.44
C THR A 104 4.31 -6.56 5.84
N ALA A 105 3.28 -7.40 5.74
CA ALA A 105 1.95 -6.98 5.31
C ALA A 105 1.23 -6.21 6.43
N LEU A 106 0.61 -5.10 6.06
CA LEU A 106 -0.29 -4.31 6.89
C LEU A 106 -1.73 -4.65 6.51
N SER A 107 -2.54 -5.13 7.46
CA SER A 107 -3.91 -5.58 7.19
C SER A 107 -4.90 -5.15 8.26
N PHE A 108 -6.15 -4.94 7.85
CA PHE A 108 -7.28 -4.53 8.67
C PHE A 108 -8.37 -5.61 8.67
N PRO A 109 -8.20 -6.70 9.45
CA PRO A 109 -9.01 -7.92 9.33
C PRO A 109 -10.53 -7.75 9.60
N PHE A 110 -10.95 -6.62 10.14
CA PHE A 110 -12.35 -6.31 10.45
C PHE A 110 -12.72 -4.90 9.99
N ILE A 111 -12.13 -4.42 8.89
CA ILE A 111 -12.47 -3.11 8.36
C ILE A 111 -13.93 -3.08 7.88
N GLU A 112 -14.65 -2.03 8.25
CA GLU A 112 -16.00 -1.78 7.76
C GLU A 112 -15.97 -0.58 6.82
N LEU A 113 -16.55 -0.72 5.62
CA LEU A 113 -16.61 0.31 4.60
C LEU A 113 -18.08 0.50 4.19
N TYR A 114 -18.60 1.71 4.33
CA TYR A 114 -19.96 2.09 3.95
C TYR A 114 -19.90 3.33 3.06
N GLY A 115 -20.44 3.26 1.84
CA GLY A 115 -20.38 4.38 0.89
C GLY A 115 -18.99 4.64 0.30
N ILE A 116 -18.07 3.67 0.43
CA ILE A 116 -16.68 3.74 -0.05
C ILE A 116 -16.42 2.55 -0.96
N GLU A 117 -15.91 2.83 -2.16
CA GLU A 117 -15.52 1.81 -3.15
C GLU A 117 -14.11 1.28 -2.86
N LEU A 118 -13.15 2.21 -2.71
CA LEU A 118 -11.74 1.94 -2.45
C LEU A 118 -11.27 2.84 -1.31
N LEU A 119 -10.42 2.32 -0.43
CA LEU A 119 -9.76 3.07 0.62
C LEU A 119 -8.25 2.89 0.50
N GLU A 120 -7.51 3.97 0.41
CA GLU A 120 -6.05 3.94 0.41
C GLU A 120 -5.46 4.71 1.59
N ILE A 121 -4.23 4.34 2.01
CA ILE A 121 -3.45 5.12 2.98
C ILE A 121 -2.51 6.04 2.19
N THR A 122 -2.83 7.33 2.15
CA THR A 122 -2.02 8.34 1.44
C THR A 122 -0.77 8.72 2.23
N THR A 123 -0.84 8.71 3.56
CA THR A 123 0.31 9.00 4.42
C THR A 123 0.27 8.11 5.66
N LEU A 124 1.23 7.20 5.76
CA LEU A 124 1.36 6.27 6.87
C LEU A 124 2.28 6.84 7.95
N ASN A 125 1.81 6.82 9.19
CA ASN A 125 2.58 7.12 10.38
C ASN A 125 2.64 5.86 11.25
N MET A 126 3.80 5.53 11.80
CA MET A 126 3.96 4.36 12.66
C MET A 126 5.11 4.47 13.64
N THR A 127 5.12 3.57 14.61
CA THR A 127 6.27 3.33 15.48
C THR A 127 7.03 2.09 15.00
N VAL A 128 8.35 2.14 15.10
CA VAL A 128 9.23 1.00 14.81
C VAL A 128 10.14 0.75 16.01
N LYS A 129 10.49 -0.51 16.23
CA LYS A 129 11.42 -0.97 17.26
C LYS A 129 12.75 -1.31 16.61
N CYS A 130 13.85 -0.75 17.11
CA CYS A 130 15.18 -1.10 16.66
C CYS A 130 15.49 -2.58 16.95
N SER A 131 16.03 -3.31 15.97
CA SER A 131 16.36 -4.74 16.15
C SER A 131 17.49 -4.99 17.16
N ARG A 132 18.41 -4.02 17.32
CA ARG A 132 19.57 -4.15 18.21
C ARG A 132 19.26 -3.83 19.67
N CYS A 133 18.76 -2.61 19.94
CA CYS A 133 18.56 -2.11 21.30
C CYS A 133 17.10 -2.09 21.75
N ARG A 134 16.15 -2.47 20.88
CA ARG A 134 14.70 -2.48 21.13
C ARG A 134 14.08 -1.12 21.42
N GLU A 135 14.81 -0.03 21.16
CA GLU A 135 14.27 1.32 21.29
C GLU A 135 13.16 1.58 20.28
N MET A 136 12.10 2.26 20.73
CA MET A 136 10.98 2.67 19.89
C MET A 136 11.26 4.05 19.27
N THR A 137 11.10 4.15 17.96
CA THR A 137 11.22 5.39 17.19
C THR A 137 9.92 5.63 16.42
N GLU A 138 9.42 6.86 16.43
CA GLU A 138 8.29 7.28 15.60
C GLU A 138 8.76 7.65 14.19
N ILE A 139 8.11 7.09 13.18
CA ILE A 139 8.32 7.38 11.77
C ILE A 139 7.04 8.00 11.23
N LYS A 140 7.14 9.22 10.69
CA LYS A 140 6.01 9.98 10.19
C LYS A 140 6.15 10.25 8.70
N GLY A 141 5.02 10.39 8.00
CA GLY A 141 4.98 10.86 6.63
C GLY A 141 5.42 9.84 5.58
N LEU A 142 5.28 8.53 5.83
CA LEU A 142 5.62 7.51 4.85
C LEU A 142 4.63 7.58 3.69
N LYS A 143 5.15 7.82 2.50
CA LYS A 143 4.39 7.82 1.24
C LYS A 143 4.78 6.60 0.43
N THR A 144 3.91 6.18 -0.47
CA THR A 144 4.19 5.05 -1.36
C THR A 144 5.46 5.32 -2.18
N GLY A 145 6.32 4.30 -2.34
CA GLY A 145 7.51 4.36 -3.20
C GLY A 145 8.69 5.19 -2.66
N LEU A 146 8.52 5.90 -1.54
CA LEU A 146 9.59 6.66 -0.91
C LEU A 146 10.13 5.89 0.31
N SER A 147 11.41 5.52 0.24
CA SER A 147 12.12 4.99 1.40
C SER A 147 12.48 6.12 2.36
N LYS A 148 12.31 5.87 3.65
CA LYS A 148 12.76 6.75 4.73
C LYS A 148 13.83 6.05 5.54
N THR A 149 14.90 6.79 5.80
CA THR A 149 16.02 6.33 6.62
C THR A 149 16.10 7.20 7.86
N GLU A 150 15.98 6.58 9.03
CA GLU A 150 16.10 7.22 10.33
C GLU A 150 17.20 6.55 11.14
N THR A 151 17.79 7.25 12.11
CA THR A 151 18.83 6.68 12.97
C THR A 151 18.29 6.37 14.36
N CYS A 152 18.62 5.20 14.89
CA CYS A 152 18.22 4.84 16.25
C CYS A 152 18.93 5.73 17.28
N ARG A 153 18.16 6.36 18.17
CA ARG A 153 18.69 7.28 19.20
C ARG A 153 19.64 6.63 20.21
N LYS A 154 19.52 5.31 20.45
CA LYS A 154 20.33 4.60 21.46
C LYS A 154 21.61 3.98 20.90
N CYS A 155 21.54 3.33 19.75
CA CYS A 155 22.66 2.55 19.19
C CYS A 155 23.09 3.02 17.80
N ALA A 156 22.61 4.19 17.35
CA ALA A 156 22.94 4.84 16.07
C ALA A 156 22.78 3.94 14.84
N THR A 157 21.98 2.88 14.94
CA THR A 157 21.73 1.96 13.83
C THR A 157 20.78 2.59 12.84
N ALA A 158 21.11 2.54 11.55
CA ALA A 158 20.22 2.97 10.49
C ALA A 158 18.97 2.08 10.44
N LEU A 159 17.81 2.70 10.43
CA LEU A 159 16.49 2.09 10.31
C LEU A 159 15.93 2.55 8.97
N MET A 160 15.76 1.62 8.04
CA MET A 160 15.18 1.93 6.73
C MET A 160 13.77 1.34 6.64
N ILE A 161 12.84 2.16 6.17
CA ILE A 161 11.42 1.82 6.01
C ILE A 161 10.97 2.23 4.63
N CYS A 162 10.44 1.30 3.84
CA CYS A 162 9.76 1.57 2.58
C CYS A 162 8.31 1.13 2.69
N TYR A 163 7.38 2.01 2.29
CA TYR A 163 5.96 1.70 2.27
C TYR A 163 5.50 1.51 0.82
N ARG A 164 4.85 0.37 0.56
CA ARG A 164 4.15 0.08 -0.70
C ARG A 164 2.66 -0.03 -0.40
N ARG A 165 1.87 0.93 -0.88
CA ARG A 165 0.41 0.93 -0.67
C ARG A 165 -0.27 -0.19 -1.46
N ASP A 166 -1.41 -0.63 -0.95
CA ASP A 166 -2.40 -1.46 -1.64
C ASP A 166 -3.79 -0.84 -1.41
N LEU A 167 -4.73 -1.12 -2.29
CA LEU A 167 -6.09 -0.58 -2.21
C LEU A 167 -6.95 -1.51 -1.34
N VAL A 168 -7.55 -0.95 -0.29
CA VAL A 168 -8.43 -1.67 0.62
C VAL A 168 -9.87 -1.57 0.11
N HIS A 169 -10.55 -2.70 0.05
CA HIS A 169 -11.97 -2.78 -0.31
C HIS A 169 -12.61 -4.01 0.36
N ALA A 170 -13.91 -4.24 0.16
CA ALA A 170 -14.65 -5.30 0.84
C ALA A 170 -14.06 -6.73 0.70
N HIS A 171 -13.31 -7.00 -0.38
CA HIS A 171 -12.69 -8.29 -0.66
C HIS A 171 -11.18 -8.31 -0.40
N ASN A 172 -10.55 -7.15 -0.20
CA ASN A 172 -9.12 -7.04 0.13
C ASN A 172 -8.94 -6.15 1.36
N VAL A 173 -8.66 -6.79 2.49
CA VAL A 173 -8.44 -6.11 3.78
C VAL A 173 -6.99 -5.69 4.00
N ARG A 174 -6.10 -5.90 3.02
CA ARG A 174 -4.67 -5.57 3.12
C ARG A 174 -4.43 -4.17 2.55
N ALA A 175 -3.81 -3.32 3.35
CA ALA A 175 -3.57 -1.92 2.99
C ALA A 175 -2.19 -1.67 2.38
N GLY A 176 -1.30 -2.65 2.44
CA GLY A 176 0.01 -2.57 1.80
C GLY A 176 1.06 -3.46 2.45
N PHE A 177 2.30 -3.20 2.03
CA PHE A 177 3.49 -3.89 2.50
C PHE A 177 4.54 -2.89 2.98
N LEU A 178 5.33 -3.34 3.94
CA LEU A 178 6.41 -2.59 4.55
C LEU A 178 7.71 -3.37 4.39
N ASP A 179 8.70 -2.78 3.73
CA ASP A 179 10.06 -3.30 3.79
C ASP A 179 10.79 -2.59 4.91
N LEU A 180 11.35 -3.38 5.82
CA LEU A 180 12.00 -2.89 7.02
C LEU A 180 13.42 -3.45 7.08
N GLU A 181 14.37 -2.57 7.33
CA GLU A 181 15.76 -2.93 7.58
C GLU A 181 16.22 -2.32 8.90
N GLY A 182 16.87 -3.12 9.74
CA GLY A 182 17.35 -2.68 11.06
C GLY A 182 16.24 -2.44 12.11
N CYS A 183 14.97 -2.63 11.75
CA CYS A 183 13.82 -2.40 12.61
C CYS A 183 12.68 -3.41 12.41
N VAL A 184 11.76 -3.45 13.38
CA VAL A 184 10.53 -4.24 13.37
C VAL A 184 9.35 -3.29 13.64
N VAL A 185 8.18 -3.55 13.05
CA VAL A 185 7.00 -2.72 13.29
C VAL A 185 6.60 -2.74 14.77
N GLY A 186 6.25 -1.58 15.30
CA GLY A 186 5.63 -1.40 16.62
C GLY A 186 4.12 -1.33 16.51
N ASP A 187 3.60 -0.17 16.13
CA ASP A 187 2.17 0.13 16.03
C ASP A 187 1.91 1.21 14.96
N MET A 188 0.70 1.24 14.41
CA MET A 188 0.26 2.30 13.51
C MET A 188 -0.16 3.53 14.31
N LEU A 189 0.30 4.71 13.88
CA LEU A 189 -0.08 6.00 14.42
C LEU A 189 -1.20 6.61 13.56
N PRO A 190 -1.88 7.68 14.02
CA PRO A 190 -2.88 8.40 13.22
C PRO A 190 -2.34 8.71 11.83
N SER A 191 -3.01 8.18 10.80
CA SER A 191 -2.55 8.21 9.41
C SER A 191 -3.63 8.80 8.51
N SER A 192 -3.25 9.29 7.34
CA SER A 192 -4.17 9.90 6.38
C SER A 192 -4.64 8.87 5.36
N PHE A 193 -5.95 8.82 5.16
CA PHE A 193 -6.64 7.91 4.25
C PHE A 193 -7.39 8.69 3.18
N THR A 194 -7.41 8.17 1.97
CA THR A 194 -8.19 8.74 0.87
C THR A 194 -9.23 7.72 0.43
N PRO A 195 -10.51 7.93 0.76
CA PRO A 195 -11.60 7.11 0.26
C PRO A 195 -12.05 7.55 -1.13
N THR A 196 -12.44 6.59 -1.94
CA THR A 196 -13.18 6.78 -3.20
C THR A 196 -14.66 6.57 -2.94
N CYS A 197 -15.48 7.56 -3.29
CA CYS A 197 -16.92 7.51 -3.07
C CYS A 197 -17.57 6.40 -3.90
N SER A 198 -18.42 5.56 -3.31
CA SER A 198 -19.10 4.50 -4.06
C SER A 198 -20.25 4.97 -4.95
N THR A 199 -20.71 6.22 -4.81
CA THR A 199 -21.85 6.76 -5.57
C THR A 199 -21.40 7.43 -6.87
N CYS A 200 -20.32 8.20 -6.82
CA CYS A 200 -19.84 8.99 -7.96
C CYS A 200 -18.40 8.65 -8.36
N SER A 201 -17.78 7.65 -7.72
CA SER A 201 -16.39 7.22 -7.93
C SER A 201 -15.34 8.35 -7.83
N THR A 202 -15.73 9.48 -7.23
CA THR A 202 -14.82 10.60 -6.99
C THR A 202 -13.93 10.29 -5.79
N ILE A 203 -12.64 10.46 -6.00
CA ILE A 203 -11.60 10.33 -4.96
C ILE A 203 -11.67 11.54 -4.04
N TYR A 204 -11.64 11.31 -2.72
CA TYR A 204 -11.61 12.41 -1.76
C TYR A 204 -10.31 13.23 -1.92
N PRO A 205 -10.38 14.58 -1.97
CA PRO A 205 -9.20 15.39 -2.25
C PRO A 205 -8.15 15.29 -1.13
N ALA A 206 -6.88 15.46 -1.50
CA ALA A 206 -5.76 15.59 -0.56
C ALA A 206 -6.03 16.74 0.46
N PRO A 207 -5.60 16.62 1.72
CA PRO A 207 -4.66 15.64 2.31
C PRO A 207 -5.30 14.32 2.77
N GLY A 208 -6.54 14.04 2.37
CA GLY A 208 -7.29 12.89 2.86
C GLY A 208 -7.91 13.14 4.24
N ILE A 209 -8.34 12.07 4.88
CA ILE A 209 -9.00 12.05 6.18
C ILE A 209 -8.08 11.32 7.16
N VAL A 210 -7.79 11.95 8.29
CA VAL A 210 -6.98 11.32 9.35
C VAL A 210 -7.88 10.41 10.19
N SER A 211 -7.44 9.18 10.44
CA SER A 211 -8.13 8.22 11.30
C SER A 211 -7.13 7.44 12.16
N ILE A 212 -7.57 6.99 13.33
CA ILE A 212 -6.80 6.11 14.22
C ILE A 212 -7.46 4.73 14.33
N ARG A 213 -6.72 3.74 14.85
CA ARG A 213 -7.25 2.43 15.23
C ARG A 213 -8.37 2.57 16.27
N GLY A 214 -9.46 1.85 16.05
CA GLY A 214 -10.63 1.80 16.92
C GLY A 214 -11.61 2.96 16.72
N GLU A 215 -11.33 3.87 15.78
CA GLU A 215 -12.21 4.98 15.44
C GLU A 215 -13.06 4.65 14.22
N THR A 216 -14.29 5.14 14.24
CA THR A 216 -15.19 5.15 13.08
C THR A 216 -15.26 6.57 12.55
N THR A 217 -14.85 6.74 11.29
CA THR A 217 -14.74 8.05 10.66
C THR A 217 -15.82 8.21 9.62
N THR A 218 -16.68 9.22 9.79
CA THR A 218 -17.78 9.54 8.88
C THR A 218 -17.54 10.86 8.18
N ASN A 219 -17.68 10.91 6.86
CA ASN A 219 -17.57 12.14 6.09
C ASN A 219 -18.60 12.17 4.96
N VAL A 220 -18.66 13.28 4.24
CA VAL A 220 -19.58 13.51 3.12
C VAL A 220 -18.75 13.73 1.85
N CYS A 221 -19.16 13.11 0.76
CA CYS A 221 -18.56 13.33 -0.55
C CYS A 221 -18.75 14.79 -0.97
N ARG A 222 -17.69 15.45 -1.44
CA ARG A 222 -17.76 16.86 -1.85
C ARG A 222 -18.44 17.06 -3.21
N GLU A 223 -18.61 15.98 -3.98
CA GLU A 223 -19.20 16.02 -5.32
C GLU A 223 -20.70 15.68 -5.28
N CYS A 224 -21.05 14.46 -4.85
CA CYS A 224 -22.45 13.99 -4.83
C CYS A 224 -23.15 14.15 -3.47
N HIS A 225 -22.45 14.66 -2.46
CA HIS A 225 -22.98 14.84 -1.09
C HIS A 225 -23.49 13.56 -0.41
N SER A 226 -23.14 12.37 -0.93
CA SER A 226 -23.45 11.12 -0.25
C SER A 226 -22.58 10.97 1.00
N LYS A 227 -23.17 10.42 2.06
CA LYS A 227 -22.45 10.12 3.30
C LYS A 227 -21.68 8.82 3.12
N PHE A 228 -20.43 8.80 3.55
CA PHE A 228 -19.62 7.59 3.61
C PHE A 228 -18.97 7.45 5.00
N THR A 229 -18.60 6.24 5.36
CA THR A 229 -18.11 5.88 6.69
C THR A 229 -17.15 4.70 6.59
N PHE A 230 -16.02 4.77 7.28
CA PHE A 230 -15.16 3.60 7.49
C PHE A 230 -14.79 3.44 8.96
N SER A 231 -14.59 2.19 9.39
CA SER A 231 -14.12 1.85 10.73
C SER A 231 -12.92 0.93 10.64
N ILE A 232 -11.88 1.19 11.44
CA ILE A 232 -10.66 0.37 11.50
C ILE A 232 -10.53 -0.21 12.91
N PRO A 233 -11.21 -1.32 13.25
CA PRO A 233 -11.24 -1.82 14.63
C PRO A 233 -9.88 -2.34 15.09
N THR A 234 -9.20 -3.07 14.20
CA THR A 234 -7.93 -3.73 14.53
C THR A 234 -6.96 -3.66 13.36
N ILE A 235 -5.68 -3.67 13.69
CA ILE A 235 -4.58 -3.59 12.75
C ILE A 235 -3.68 -4.80 13.02
N LYS A 236 -3.32 -5.52 11.96
CA LYS A 236 -2.41 -6.66 12.03
C LYS A 236 -1.20 -6.42 11.13
N PHE A 237 -0.05 -6.80 11.65
CA PHE A 237 1.22 -6.83 10.93
C PHE A 237 1.62 -8.29 10.77
N LEU A 238 1.69 -8.77 9.54
CA LEU A 238 2.10 -10.15 9.24
C LEU A 238 3.44 -10.11 8.50
N GLN A 239 4.48 -10.63 9.12
CA GLN A 239 5.77 -10.78 8.45
C GLN A 239 5.67 -11.93 7.44
N ILE A 240 5.88 -11.61 6.16
CA ILE A 240 5.93 -12.59 5.09
C ILE A 240 7.37 -13.06 4.98
N SER A 241 7.62 -14.32 5.31
CA SER A 241 8.92 -14.95 5.08
C SER A 241 9.11 -15.09 3.56
N SER A 242 9.67 -14.06 2.93
CA SER A 242 10.17 -14.20 1.56
C SER A 242 11.33 -15.19 1.60
N SER A 243 11.14 -16.37 1.01
CA SER A 243 12.18 -17.38 0.84
C SER A 243 13.26 -16.89 -0.13
N ALA A 244 14.20 -16.07 0.37
CA ALA A 244 15.54 -15.90 -0.16
C ALA A 244 16.43 -15.35 0.96
N THR A 245 17.39 -16.17 1.38
CA THR A 245 18.41 -15.99 2.44
C THR A 245 17.96 -16.04 3.91
N PRO A 246 18.21 -17.17 4.63
CA PRO A 246 18.15 -17.19 6.08
C PRO A 246 19.40 -16.51 6.65
N HIS A 247 19.29 -15.27 7.11
CA HIS A 247 20.31 -14.71 7.99
C HIS A 247 19.93 -15.01 9.45
N ASN A 248 20.67 -15.96 10.03
CA ASN A 248 20.79 -16.25 11.46
C ASN A 248 19.57 -16.81 12.20
N LEU A 249 19.38 -18.12 12.08
CA LEU A 249 19.02 -18.96 13.23
C LEU A 249 20.15 -19.96 13.49
N LEU A 250 21.22 -19.50 14.13
CA LEU A 250 22.03 -20.36 14.96
C LEU A 250 21.90 -19.84 16.39
N LEU A 251 21.00 -20.47 17.14
CA LEU A 251 21.08 -20.46 18.59
C LEU A 251 22.42 -21.12 18.96
N GLU A 252 23.43 -20.31 19.24
CA GLU A 252 24.68 -20.76 19.83
C GLU A 252 24.41 -21.35 21.22
N LYS A 253 24.40 -22.69 21.31
CA LYS A 253 24.55 -23.39 22.58
C LYS A 253 25.95 -23.08 23.13
N ARG A 254 25.97 -22.30 24.21
CA ARG A 254 27.17 -21.99 25.02
C ARG A 254 27.88 -23.27 25.48
N LYS A 255 29.14 -23.43 25.08
CA LYS A 255 30.18 -24.12 25.86
C LYS A 255 31.47 -23.29 25.78
N LYS A 256 32.00 -22.91 26.94
CA LYS A 256 33.40 -22.52 27.19
C LYS A 256 34.07 -23.68 27.96
N PRO A 257 35.41 -23.74 28.17
CA PRO A 257 36.52 -22.88 27.74
C PRO A 257 37.57 -23.68 26.91
N SER A 258 38.65 -23.15 26.32
CA SER A 258 39.89 -22.69 26.98
C SER A 258 40.84 -22.00 26.00
N ALA A 259 41.72 -21.16 26.56
CA ALA A 259 42.68 -20.27 25.91
C ALA A 259 43.78 -20.97 25.09
N LEU A 260 44.23 -20.35 23.99
CA LEU A 260 45.57 -19.75 23.83
C LEU A 260 45.79 -19.23 22.39
N PHE A 261 46.59 -18.17 22.31
CA PHE A 261 47.43 -17.76 21.19
C PHE A 261 46.86 -16.85 20.07
N GLN A 262 47.19 -15.54 20.19
CA GLN A 262 47.90 -14.68 19.23
C GLN A 262 48.03 -15.21 17.78
N GLU A 263 47.74 -14.45 16.72
CA GLU A 263 48.38 -13.18 16.34
C GLU A 263 47.61 -12.41 15.25
N ARG A 264 48.05 -11.16 15.08
CA ARG A 264 47.64 -10.15 14.08
C ARG A 264 47.62 -10.70 12.65
N LEU A 265 46.71 -10.18 11.81
CA LEU A 265 47.03 -9.43 10.57
C LEU A 265 45.74 -9.13 9.78
N SER A 266 45.51 -7.83 9.56
CA SER A 266 44.56 -7.27 8.58
C SER A 266 44.90 -7.70 7.15
N PRO A 267 43.92 -7.70 6.21
CA PRO A 267 43.90 -6.60 5.23
C PRO A 267 42.51 -6.15 4.73
N LYS A 268 42.39 -4.82 4.55
CA LYS A 268 41.78 -4.04 3.44
C LYS A 268 40.39 -4.47 2.92
N MET A 269 39.34 -3.68 3.18
CA MET A 269 38.88 -2.54 2.35
C MET A 269 38.86 -2.82 0.84
N VAL A 270 37.70 -3.21 0.30
CA VAL A 270 37.25 -2.92 -1.08
C VAL A 270 35.72 -2.85 -1.07
N SER A 271 35.17 -1.92 -1.86
CA SER A 271 33.75 -1.74 -2.24
C SER A 271 32.93 -0.66 -1.51
N VAL A 272 33.45 0.58 -1.48
CA VAL A 272 32.62 1.79 -1.44
C VAL A 272 33.19 2.77 -2.47
N ASP A 273 32.91 2.57 -3.76
CA ASP A 273 33.44 3.46 -4.81
C ASP A 273 32.49 3.74 -5.99
N ILE A 274 31.21 3.32 -5.92
CA ILE A 274 30.27 3.50 -7.04
C ILE A 274 29.20 4.58 -6.76
N MET A 275 28.85 4.86 -5.50
CA MET A 275 27.82 5.87 -5.18
C MET A 275 28.34 7.31 -5.07
N GLU A 276 29.62 7.51 -4.74
CA GLU A 276 30.16 8.87 -4.52
C GLU A 276 30.39 9.64 -5.84
N LYS A 277 30.63 8.92 -6.95
CA LYS A 277 30.83 9.53 -8.29
C LYS A 277 29.53 10.01 -8.94
N VAL A 278 28.39 9.41 -8.59
CA VAL A 278 27.08 9.82 -9.16
C VAL A 278 26.62 11.14 -8.52
N ILE A 279 26.83 11.32 -7.22
CA ILE A 279 26.41 12.53 -6.50
C ILE A 279 27.26 13.75 -6.89
N ALA A 280 28.57 13.57 -7.13
CA ALA A 280 29.44 14.64 -7.58
C ALA A 280 29.13 15.13 -9.01
N GLY A 281 28.67 14.23 -9.90
CA GLY A 281 28.28 14.57 -11.27
C GLY A 281 27.03 15.45 -11.35
N PHE A 282 26.02 15.15 -10.52
CA PHE A 282 24.77 15.95 -10.48
C PHE A 282 24.99 17.35 -9.90
N ALA A 283 25.84 17.49 -8.87
CA ALA A 283 26.13 18.79 -8.27
C ALA A 283 26.80 19.76 -9.27
N LEU A 284 27.71 19.28 -10.12
CA LEU A 284 28.39 20.13 -11.11
C LEU A 284 27.46 20.60 -12.24
N ALA A 285 26.49 19.77 -12.63
CA ALA A 285 25.52 20.11 -13.68
C ALA A 285 24.53 21.19 -13.22
N VAL A 286 24.05 21.12 -11.97
CA VAL A 286 23.14 22.13 -11.38
C VAL A 286 23.81 23.49 -11.25
N VAL A 287 25.07 23.54 -10.79
CA VAL A 287 25.81 24.81 -10.64
C VAL A 287 26.05 25.48 -11.99
N ARG A 288 26.37 24.72 -13.05
CA ARG A 288 26.54 25.26 -14.41
C ARG A 288 25.25 25.83 -14.98
N LYS A 289 24.10 25.15 -14.77
CA LYS A 289 22.79 25.63 -15.22
C LYS A 289 22.39 26.92 -14.49
N CYS A 290 22.63 27.01 -13.18
CA CYS A 290 22.37 28.22 -12.40
C CYS A 290 23.22 29.42 -12.86
N MET A 291 24.52 29.22 -13.13
CA MET A 291 25.38 30.33 -13.60
C MET A 291 24.97 30.85 -14.98
N HIS A 292 24.49 29.98 -15.87
CA HIS A 292 24.05 30.39 -17.21
C HIS A 292 22.77 31.24 -17.15
N VAL A 293 21.80 30.85 -16.32
CA VAL A 293 20.56 31.62 -16.11
C VAL A 293 20.88 33.00 -15.51
N ILE A 294 21.78 33.08 -14.52
CA ILE A 294 22.19 34.36 -13.93
C ILE A 294 22.85 35.27 -14.98
N SER A 295 23.73 34.72 -15.84
CA SER A 295 24.40 35.49 -16.90
C SER A 295 23.41 36.05 -17.92
N VAL A 296 22.42 35.25 -18.35
CA VAL A 296 21.37 35.69 -19.28
C VAL A 296 20.48 36.77 -18.65
N MET A 297 20.11 36.63 -17.37
CA MET A 297 19.33 37.65 -16.68
C MET A 297 20.09 38.97 -16.51
N MET A 298 21.39 38.92 -16.20
CA MET A 298 22.23 40.11 -16.11
C MET A 298 22.38 40.82 -17.47
N LYS A 299 22.52 40.06 -18.57
CA LYS A 299 22.61 40.64 -19.91
C LYS A 299 21.30 41.29 -20.34
N LYS A 300 20.15 40.67 -20.04
CA LYS A 300 18.81 41.24 -20.32
C LYS A 300 18.54 42.50 -19.51
N LYS A 301 18.96 42.54 -18.24
CA LYS A 301 18.85 43.74 -17.38
C LYS A 301 19.71 44.89 -17.88
N ASN A 302 20.90 44.61 -18.42
CA ASN A 302 21.79 45.64 -18.97
C ASN A 302 21.25 46.23 -20.30
N MET A 303 20.59 45.42 -21.14
CA MET A 303 19.92 45.93 -22.35
C MET A 303 18.70 46.80 -22.01
N LEU A 304 17.92 46.45 -20.98
CA LEU A 304 16.79 47.27 -20.53
C LEU A 304 17.22 48.62 -19.94
N MET A 305 18.37 48.68 -19.26
CA MET A 305 18.89 49.93 -18.68
C MET A 305 19.47 50.89 -19.73
N ASN A 306 19.92 50.37 -20.88
CA ASN A 306 20.49 51.18 -21.96
C ASN A 306 19.43 51.70 -22.96
N GLY A 307 18.22 51.11 -22.99
CA GLY A 307 17.10 51.57 -23.82
C GLY A 307 16.23 52.67 -23.21
N LEU A 308 16.59 53.18 -22.02
CA LEU A 308 15.88 54.25 -21.29
C LEU A 308 16.64 55.59 -21.31
N LYS A 309 17.66 55.72 -22.17
CA LYS A 309 18.50 56.91 -22.32
C LYS A 309 18.43 57.56 -23.70
N GLU A 310 17.44 57.20 -24.51
CA GLU A 310 17.07 57.92 -25.74
C GLU A 310 15.65 58.47 -25.61
#